data_AF-A0A7S4G821-F1
#
_entry.id   AF-A0A7S4G821-F1
#
_cell.length_a   1.000
_cell.length_b   1.000
_cell.length_c   1.000
_cell.angle_alpha   90.00
_cell.angle_beta   90.00
_cell.angle_gamma   90.00
#
_symmetry.space_group_name_H-M   'P 1'
#
loop_
_entity.id
_entity.type
_entity.pdbx_description
1 polymer ?
#
loop_
_entity_poly.entity_id
_entity_poly.type
_entity_poly.pdbx_seq_one_letter_code
_entity_poly.pdbx_strand_id
1 'polypeptide(L)'
;DMNPWQWLTPDDGVRREFEALSYRKISDFIFENNQPCISDGLQLQGILNLADNLAEDGGFVTVPGFHRVFDAYFTASTIPHDSPSSSVPQHGRTSHSWTPKDPVFAAAQRVPMRAGSLVLWDQRMPDGSFPNRSGRPRIAQMVKMFPARTVS
;
A
#
# COMPACT_ATOMS: atom_id res chain seq x y z
N ASP A 1 -2.26 0.28 3.32
CA ASP A 1 -0.92 -0.05 2.84
C ASP A 1 -0.48 -1.41 3.33
N MET A 2 0.62 -1.96 2.80
CA MET A 2 1.18 -3.22 3.31
C MET A 2 1.53 -3.11 4.80
N ASN A 3 1.61 -4.25 5.48
CA ASN A 3 2.07 -4.29 6.86
C ASN A 3 3.61 -4.16 6.89
N PRO A 4 4.16 -3.10 7.50
CA PRO A 4 5.60 -2.85 7.49
C PRO A 4 6.39 -3.86 8.32
N TRP A 5 5.81 -4.42 9.37
CA TRP A 5 6.49 -5.41 10.21
C TRP A 5 6.56 -6.78 9.53
N GLN A 6 5.53 -7.17 8.78
CA GLN A 6 5.60 -8.36 7.93
C GLN A 6 6.61 -8.17 6.78
N TRP A 7 6.65 -6.98 6.16
CA TRP A 7 7.68 -6.66 5.16
C TRP A 7 9.10 -6.84 5.70
N LEU A 8 9.36 -6.31 6.91
CA LEU A 8 10.67 -6.34 7.56
C LEU A 8 11.03 -7.73 8.13
N THR A 9 10.10 -8.68 8.19
CA THR A 9 10.35 -10.02 8.71
C THR A 9 10.61 -10.98 7.54
N PRO A 10 11.85 -11.46 7.36
CA PRO A 10 12.15 -12.47 6.35
C PRO A 10 11.64 -13.83 6.85
N ASP A 11 10.36 -14.13 6.69
CA ASP A 11 9.76 -15.40 7.13
C ASP A 11 9.10 -16.17 5.96
N ASP A 12 9.33 -17.49 5.96
CA ASP A 12 8.72 -18.50 5.09
C ASP A 12 7.21 -18.68 5.37
N GLY A 13 6.71 -18.20 6.52
CA GLY A 13 5.31 -18.28 6.91
C GLY A 13 4.36 -17.58 5.94
N VAL A 14 4.68 -16.33 5.55
CA VAL A 14 3.89 -15.57 4.57
C VAL A 14 3.83 -16.32 3.24
N ARG A 15 4.95 -16.93 2.81
CA ARG A 15 5.00 -17.67 1.55
C ARG A 15 4.08 -18.89 1.53
N ARG A 16 4.02 -19.63 2.64
CA ARG A 16 3.07 -20.75 2.79
C ARG A 16 1.62 -20.30 2.71
N GLU A 17 1.29 -19.12 3.24
CA GLU A 17 -0.06 -18.56 3.13
C GLU A 17 -0.38 -18.13 1.69
N PHE A 18 0.59 -17.58 0.95
CA PHE A 18 0.45 -17.30 -0.49
C PHE A 18 0.15 -18.56 -1.30
N GLU A 19 0.87 -19.65 -1.04
CA GLU A 19 0.67 -20.94 -1.71
C GLU A 19 -0.71 -21.56 -1.41
N ALA A 20 -1.31 -21.19 -0.28
CA ALA A 20 -2.64 -21.65 0.12
C ALA A 20 -3.79 -20.81 -0.44
N LEU A 21 -3.51 -19.73 -1.19
CA LEU A 21 -4.55 -18.87 -1.76
C LEU A 21 -5.40 -19.62 -2.78
N SER A 22 -6.72 -19.56 -2.59
CA SER A 22 -7.68 -20.26 -3.44
C SER A 22 -8.37 -19.34 -4.46
N TYR A 23 -8.22 -18.02 -4.29
CA TYR A 23 -8.91 -16.96 -5.03
C TYR A 23 -10.44 -17.08 -5.03
N ARG A 24 -11.01 -17.78 -4.04
CA ARG A 24 -12.47 -17.93 -3.87
C ARG A 24 -13.09 -16.76 -3.11
N LYS A 25 -12.28 -15.97 -2.43
CA LYS A 25 -12.71 -14.83 -1.62
C LYS A 25 -11.92 -13.59 -2.02
N ILE A 26 -12.55 -12.42 -1.94
CA ILE A 26 -11.87 -11.14 -2.22
C ILE A 26 -10.69 -10.89 -1.26
N SER A 27 -10.75 -11.45 -0.05
CA SER A 27 -9.67 -11.42 0.92
C SER A 27 -8.37 -12.02 0.39
N ASP A 28 -8.45 -13.02 -0.49
CA ASP A 28 -7.28 -13.70 -1.05
C ASP A 28 -6.51 -12.73 -1.95
N PHE A 29 -7.21 -11.92 -2.76
CA PHE A 29 -6.62 -10.86 -3.57
C PHE A 29 -6.04 -9.72 -2.72
N ILE A 30 -6.75 -9.33 -1.66
CA ILE A 30 -6.25 -8.30 -0.73
C ILE A 30 -4.98 -8.77 -0.04
N PHE A 31 -4.93 -10.05 0.36
CA PHE A 31 -3.76 -10.68 0.95
C PHE A 31 -2.60 -10.67 -0.02
N GLU A 32 -2.76 -11.24 -1.23
CA GLU A 32 -1.71 -11.25 -2.26
C GLU A 32 -1.17 -9.83 -2.56
N ASN A 33 -2.06 -8.85 -2.63
CA ASN A 33 -1.68 -7.48 -2.91
C ASN A 33 -0.87 -6.84 -1.78
N ASN A 34 -1.22 -7.09 -0.51
CA ASN A 34 -0.69 -6.35 0.65
C ASN A 34 0.37 -7.08 1.48
N GLN A 35 0.75 -8.29 1.10
CA GLN A 35 1.66 -9.14 1.88
C GLN A 35 3.03 -9.40 1.22
N PRO A 36 3.69 -8.42 0.58
CA PRO A 36 5.05 -8.68 0.13
C PRO A 36 6.02 -8.74 1.31
N CYS A 37 7.13 -9.45 1.13
CA CYS A 37 8.25 -9.45 2.07
C CYS A 37 9.53 -8.89 1.43
N ILE A 38 10.48 -8.48 2.26
CA ILE A 38 11.74 -7.87 1.78
C ILE A 38 12.53 -8.80 0.83
N SER A 39 12.42 -10.12 1.00
CA SER A 39 13.09 -11.09 0.12
C SER A 39 12.45 -11.19 -1.27
N ASP A 40 11.21 -10.73 -1.45
CA ASP A 40 10.57 -10.65 -2.78
C ASP A 40 11.24 -9.60 -3.69
N GLY A 41 11.99 -8.65 -3.10
CA GLY A 41 12.62 -7.55 -3.82
C GLY A 41 11.65 -6.41 -4.16
N LEU A 42 11.94 -5.65 -5.22
CA LEU A 42 11.20 -4.43 -5.55
C LEU A 42 9.72 -4.68 -5.83
N GLN A 43 8.84 -4.13 -4.98
CA GLN A 43 7.39 -4.20 -5.18
C GLN A 43 6.87 -2.85 -5.63
N LEU A 44 6.13 -2.84 -6.74
CA LEU A 44 5.50 -1.64 -7.27
C LEU A 44 3.98 -1.83 -7.35
N GLN A 45 3.26 -0.76 -7.05
CA GLN A 45 1.85 -0.61 -7.36
C GLN A 45 1.66 0.53 -8.35
N GLY A 46 0.52 0.53 -9.02
CA GLY A 46 0.20 1.50 -10.05
C GLY A 46 -1.28 1.74 -10.22
N ILE A 47 -1.61 2.94 -10.70
CA ILE A 47 -2.96 3.35 -11.08
C ILE A 47 -2.90 3.88 -12.50
N LEU A 48 -3.62 3.21 -13.40
CA LEU A 48 -3.96 3.74 -14.72
C LEU A 48 -5.28 4.49 -14.61
N ASN A 49 -5.26 5.79 -14.89
CA ASN A 49 -6.47 6.60 -14.92
C ASN A 49 -7.23 6.40 -16.23
N LEU A 50 -8.53 6.08 -16.12
CA LEU A 50 -9.42 5.90 -17.28
C LEU A 50 -10.29 7.14 -17.55
N ALA A 51 -10.27 8.09 -16.62
CA ALA A 51 -10.86 9.43 -16.76
C ALA A 51 -9.90 10.48 -16.20
N ASP A 52 -10.10 11.75 -16.57
CA ASP A 52 -9.40 12.86 -15.91
C ASP A 52 -9.73 12.86 -14.41
N ASN A 53 -8.70 13.04 -13.58
CA ASN A 53 -8.80 13.11 -12.14
C ASN A 53 -8.08 14.37 -11.67
N LEU A 54 -8.86 15.44 -11.57
CA LEU A 54 -8.40 16.75 -11.13
C LEU A 54 -8.20 16.75 -9.59
N ALA A 55 -7.73 17.87 -9.05
CA ALA A 55 -7.40 17.97 -7.63
C ALA A 55 -8.65 17.75 -6.74
N GLU A 56 -9.77 18.33 -7.13
CA GLU A 56 -11.07 18.29 -6.45
C GLU A 56 -11.78 16.93 -6.52
N ASP A 57 -11.40 16.10 -7.49
CA ASP A 57 -11.97 14.76 -7.65
C ASP A 57 -11.45 13.79 -6.56
N GLY A 58 -10.54 14.25 -5.68
CA GLY A 58 -9.78 13.39 -4.78
C GLY A 58 -8.96 12.38 -5.59
N GLY A 59 -8.68 11.20 -5.06
CA GLY A 59 -7.95 10.15 -5.79
C GLY A 59 -6.54 9.99 -5.24
N PHE A 60 -5.62 9.47 -6.05
CA PHE A 60 -4.32 9.01 -5.58
C PHE A 60 -3.55 10.08 -4.80
N VAL A 61 -3.10 9.67 -3.63
CA VAL A 61 -2.23 10.41 -2.73
C VAL A 61 -1.12 9.48 -2.31
N THR A 62 0.11 10.00 -2.23
CA THR A 62 1.24 9.25 -1.70
C THR A 62 2.19 10.17 -0.95
N VAL A 63 3.18 9.62 -0.26
CA VAL A 63 4.29 10.39 0.33
C VAL A 63 5.55 10.12 -0.49
N PRO A 64 5.89 10.99 -1.47
CA PRO A 64 7.03 10.77 -2.35
C PRO A 64 8.35 10.62 -1.58
N GLY A 65 9.12 9.59 -1.93
CA GLY A 65 10.43 9.34 -1.34
C GLY A 65 10.41 8.59 0.00
N PHE A 66 9.25 8.28 0.58
CA PHE A 66 9.17 7.60 1.87
C PHE A 66 9.85 6.22 1.88
N HIS A 67 9.87 5.52 0.75
CA HIS A 67 10.60 4.25 0.59
C HIS A 67 12.09 4.33 0.95
N ARG A 68 12.70 5.53 0.90
CA ARG A 68 14.11 5.78 1.27
C ARG A 68 14.33 5.79 2.78
N VAL A 69 13.29 6.06 3.55
CA VAL A 69 13.32 6.14 5.01
C VAL A 69 12.45 5.06 5.68
N PHE A 70 11.77 4.22 4.91
CA PHE A 70 10.81 3.23 5.39
C PHE A 70 11.39 2.33 6.49
N ASP A 71 12.53 1.69 6.20
CA ASP A 71 13.16 0.76 7.14
C ASP A 71 13.56 1.48 8.43
N ALA A 72 14.24 2.63 8.32
CA ALA A 72 14.62 3.43 9.47
C ALA A 72 13.40 3.93 10.27
N TYR A 73 12.33 4.34 9.57
CA TYR A 73 11.10 4.79 10.20
C TYR A 73 10.50 3.67 11.04
N PHE A 74 10.28 2.48 10.49
CA PHE A 74 9.60 1.40 11.19
C PHE A 74 10.49 0.62 12.18
N THR A 75 11.82 0.64 12.03
CA THR A 75 12.76 0.09 13.02
C THR A 75 12.99 1.04 14.20
N ALA A 76 13.04 2.37 13.97
CA ALA A 76 13.24 3.35 15.05
C ALA A 76 11.93 3.77 15.74
N SER A 77 10.78 3.53 15.10
CA SER A 77 9.47 3.86 15.64
C SER A 77 9.20 3.09 16.93
N THR A 78 9.17 3.81 18.06
CA THR A 78 8.46 3.38 19.28
C THR A 78 6.94 3.54 19.15
N ILE A 79 6.41 3.65 17.91
CA ILE A 79 4.97 3.61 17.64
C ILE A 79 4.46 2.37 18.37
N PRO A 80 3.56 2.51 19.36
CA PRO A 80 3.08 1.36 20.10
C PRO A 80 2.62 0.32 19.10
N HIS A 81 3.23 -0.87 19.15
CA HIS A 81 2.83 -2.04 18.36
C HIS A 81 1.32 -2.32 18.48
N ASP A 82 0.71 -1.80 19.56
CA ASP A 82 -0.71 -1.77 19.81
C ASP A 82 -1.31 -0.40 19.46
N SER A 83 -1.88 -0.28 18.28
CA SER A 83 -2.97 0.69 18.09
C SER A 83 -4.09 0.29 19.06
N PRO A 84 -4.55 1.15 19.99
CA PRO A 84 -5.49 0.80 21.07
C PRO A 84 -6.91 0.39 20.59
N SER A 85 -7.10 0.25 19.28
CA SER A 85 -8.37 -0.09 18.62
C SER A 85 -8.43 -1.52 18.08
N SER A 86 -7.38 -2.35 18.18
CA SER A 86 -7.49 -3.75 17.72
C SER A 86 -7.02 -4.77 18.74
N SER A 87 -7.87 -5.77 18.99
CA SER A 87 -7.55 -7.01 19.68
C SER A 87 -6.69 -8.00 18.86
N VAL A 88 -6.25 -7.61 17.66
CA VAL A 88 -5.49 -8.46 16.74
C VAL A 88 -4.00 -8.10 16.85
N PRO A 89 -3.11 -9.06 17.19
CA PRO A 89 -1.66 -8.85 17.16
C PRO A 89 -1.24 -8.29 15.80
N GLN A 90 -0.29 -7.36 15.79
CA GLN A 90 0.10 -6.66 14.57
C GLN A 90 0.65 -7.60 13.47
N HIS A 91 1.21 -8.75 13.85
CA HIS A 91 1.63 -9.82 12.94
C HIS A 91 0.45 -10.53 12.23
N GLY A 92 -0.79 -10.39 12.74
CA GLY A 92 -2.02 -10.89 12.12
C GLY A 92 -2.79 -9.83 11.32
N ARG A 93 -2.29 -8.60 11.23
CA ARG A 93 -2.89 -7.54 10.41
C ARG A 93 -2.37 -7.64 8.98
N THR A 94 -3.27 -7.65 8.00
CA THR A 94 -2.89 -7.70 6.57
C THR A 94 -2.58 -6.33 5.97
N SER A 95 -2.71 -5.25 6.74
CA SER A 95 -2.47 -3.88 6.28
C SER A 95 -2.11 -2.92 7.41
N HIS A 96 -1.37 -1.86 7.07
CA HIS A 96 -1.14 -0.69 7.90
C HIS A 96 -2.00 0.49 7.45
N SER A 97 -2.48 1.27 8.42
CA SER A 97 -3.32 2.45 8.20
C SER A 97 -2.67 3.67 8.84
N TRP A 98 -2.63 4.76 8.08
CA TRP A 98 -2.15 6.06 8.54
C TRP A 98 -3.32 6.92 9.00
N THR A 99 -3.08 7.74 10.00
CA THR A 99 -4.03 8.70 10.56
C THR A 99 -3.51 10.13 10.33
N PRO A 100 -4.40 11.14 10.34
CA PRO A 100 -3.97 12.55 10.28
C PRO A 100 -3.05 12.99 11.45
N LYS A 101 -2.91 12.19 12.51
CA LYS A 101 -2.00 12.45 13.62
C LYS A 101 -0.57 11.98 13.32
N ASP A 102 -0.38 11.12 12.33
CA ASP A 102 0.94 10.63 11.96
C ASP A 102 1.72 11.75 11.24
N PRO A 103 2.98 12.01 11.61
CA PRO A 103 3.77 13.08 11.01
C PRO A 103 3.97 12.90 9.50
N VAL A 104 3.93 11.64 9.05
CA VAL A 104 3.99 11.24 7.65
C VAL A 104 2.84 11.81 6.81
N PHE A 105 1.67 12.01 7.43
CA PHE A 105 0.49 12.55 6.75
C PHE A 105 0.72 13.99 6.25
N ALA A 106 1.54 14.78 6.94
CA ALA A 106 1.86 16.16 6.53
C ALA A 106 2.69 16.22 5.23
N ALA A 107 3.38 15.13 4.87
CA ALA A 107 4.16 15.02 3.65
C ALA A 107 3.37 14.38 2.49
N ALA A 108 2.09 14.05 2.69
CA ALA A 108 1.25 13.44 1.69
C ALA A 108 0.93 14.42 0.55
N GLN A 109 1.12 13.97 -0.69
CA GLN A 109 0.92 14.74 -1.91
C GLN A 109 -0.18 14.12 -2.77
N ARG A 110 -1.14 14.96 -3.14
CA ARG A 110 -2.16 14.64 -4.14
C ARG A 110 -1.53 14.66 -5.53
N VAL A 111 -1.80 13.62 -6.33
CA VAL A 111 -1.26 13.47 -7.70
C VAL A 111 -2.39 13.48 -8.74
N PRO A 112 -2.86 14.65 -9.22
CA PRO A 112 -3.82 14.72 -10.30
C PRO A 112 -3.28 14.08 -11.57
N MET A 113 -4.17 13.43 -12.33
CA MET A 113 -3.79 12.64 -13.49
C MET A 113 -4.83 12.80 -14.60
N ARG A 114 -4.36 12.89 -15.85
CA ARG A 114 -5.23 12.88 -17.02
C ARG A 114 -5.68 11.46 -17.32
N ALA A 115 -6.76 11.31 -18.08
CA ALA A 115 -7.11 10.03 -18.69
C ALA A 115 -5.91 9.47 -19.48
N GLY A 116 -5.61 8.19 -19.29
CA GLY A 116 -4.48 7.49 -19.89
C GLY A 116 -3.15 7.61 -19.13
N SER A 117 -3.06 8.44 -18.08
CA SER A 117 -1.86 8.49 -17.24
C SER A 117 -1.73 7.25 -16.36
N LEU A 118 -0.53 6.68 -16.30
CA LEU A 118 -0.14 5.63 -15.36
C LEU A 118 0.82 6.22 -14.33
N VAL A 119 0.46 6.20 -13.06
CA VAL A 119 1.38 6.46 -11.95
C VAL A 119 1.84 5.14 -11.36
N LEU A 120 3.14 5.02 -11.08
CA LEU A 120 3.74 3.88 -10.38
C LEU A 120 4.39 4.37 -9.10
N TRP A 121 4.30 3.58 -8.03
CA TRP A 121 4.99 3.85 -6.77
C TRP A 121 5.57 2.58 -6.15
N ASP A 122 6.62 2.76 -5.36
CA ASP A 122 7.17 1.71 -4.51
C ASP A 122 6.18 1.42 -3.37
N GLN A 123 5.85 0.15 -3.13
CA GLN A 123 4.84 -0.24 -2.15
C GLN A 123 5.22 0.12 -0.70
N ARG A 124 6.48 0.51 -0.45
CA ARG A 124 6.91 1.11 0.83
C ARG A 124 6.47 2.57 0.98
N MET A 125 6.01 3.23 -0.08
CA MET A 125 5.48 4.58 0.04
C MET A 125 4.04 4.53 0.56
N PRO A 126 3.71 5.28 1.62
CA PRO A 126 2.35 5.44 2.08
C PRO A 126 1.47 5.90 0.92
N ASP A 127 0.30 5.29 0.78
CA ASP A 127 -0.64 5.63 -0.27
C ASP A 127 -2.09 5.61 0.21
N GLY A 128 -2.96 6.13 -0.63
CA GLY A 128 -4.38 6.17 -0.34
C GLY A 128 -5.12 7.07 -1.29
N SER A 129 -6.29 7.54 -0.82
CA SER A 129 -7.09 8.46 -1.60
C SER A 129 -7.71 9.56 -0.76
N PHE A 130 -7.77 10.76 -1.34
CA PHE A 130 -8.57 11.84 -0.77
C PHE A 130 -10.04 11.72 -1.18
N PRO A 131 -10.98 12.25 -0.37
CA PRO A 131 -12.40 12.27 -0.70
C PRO A 131 -12.67 12.98 -2.03
N ASN A 132 -13.60 12.45 -2.81
CA ASN A 132 -14.09 13.13 -4.02
C ASN A 132 -15.06 14.24 -3.60
N ARG A 133 -14.74 15.49 -3.96
CA ARG A 133 -15.60 16.66 -3.69
C ARG A 133 -16.27 17.20 -4.95
N SER A 134 -16.11 16.52 -6.08
CA SER A 134 -16.70 16.88 -7.36
C SER A 134 -17.99 16.10 -7.64
N GLY A 135 -18.66 16.43 -8.74
CA GLY A 135 -19.75 15.63 -9.32
C GLY A 135 -19.30 14.58 -10.34
N ARG A 136 -17.99 14.37 -10.55
CA ARG A 136 -17.46 13.44 -11.56
C ARG A 136 -17.06 12.11 -10.93
N PRO A 137 -17.28 10.98 -11.62
CA PRO A 137 -16.78 9.69 -11.15
C PRO A 137 -15.25 9.63 -11.27
N ARG A 138 -14.63 8.83 -10.39
CA ARG A 138 -13.24 8.39 -10.56
C ARG A 138 -13.23 7.01 -11.17
N ILE A 139 -12.51 6.84 -12.27
CA ILE A 139 -12.38 5.55 -12.96
C ILE A 139 -10.90 5.26 -13.13
N ALA A 140 -10.44 4.16 -12.54
CA ALA A 140 -9.04 3.79 -12.48
C ALA A 140 -8.89 2.27 -12.50
N GLN A 141 -7.80 1.79 -13.10
CA GLN A 141 -7.37 0.41 -13.06
C GLN A 141 -6.12 0.30 -12.17
N MET A 142 -6.21 -0.52 -11.13
CA MET A 142 -5.06 -0.85 -10.27
C MET A 142 -4.16 -1.86 -10.99
N VAL A 143 -2.84 -1.70 -10.82
CA VAL A 143 -1.82 -2.59 -11.36
C VAL A 143 -0.82 -2.90 -10.25
N LYS A 144 -0.39 -4.17 -10.14
CA LYS A 144 0.71 -4.58 -9.27
C LYS A 144 1.82 -5.17 -10.13
N MET A 145 3.07 -4.83 -9.82
CA MET A 145 4.25 -5.33 -10.53
C MET A 145 5.29 -5.77 -9.50
N PHE A 146 5.89 -6.93 -9.76
CA PHE A 146 6.92 -7.52 -8.92
C PHE A 146 7.88 -8.35 -9.79
N PRO A 147 9.08 -8.69 -9.29
CA PRO A 147 10.04 -9.50 -10.04
C PRO A 147 9.44 -10.86 -10.40
N ALA A 148 9.72 -11.37 -11.60
CA ALA A 148 9.21 -12.68 -12.03
C ALA A 148 9.58 -13.82 -11.06
N ARG A 149 10.75 -13.73 -10.41
CA ARG A 149 11.20 -14.70 -9.39
C ARG A 149 10.31 -14.78 -8.15
N THR A 150 9.47 -13.77 -7.90
CA THR A 150 8.54 -13.73 -6.76
C THR A 150 7.38 -14.70 -6.95
N VAL A 151 7.13 -15.22 -8.16
CA VAL A 151 6.01 -16.14 -8.46
C VAL A 151 6.46 -17.42 -9.17
N SER A 152 7.77 -17.68 -9.26
CA SER A 152 8.35 -18.87 -9.89
C SER A 152 8.59 -19.99 -8.89
#